data_AF-A0A950Y515-F1
#
_entry.id   AF-A0A950Y515-F1
#
_cell.length_a   1.000
_cell.length_b   1.000
_cell.length_c   1.000
_cell.angle_alpha   90.00
_cell.angle_beta   90.00
_cell.angle_gamma   90.00
#
_symmetry.space_group_name_H-M   'P 1'
#
loop_
_entity.id
_entity.type
_entity.pdbx_description
1 polymer ?
#
loop_
_entity_poly.entity_id
_entity_poly.type
_entity_poly.pdbx_seq_one_letter_code
_entity_poly.pdbx_strand_id
1 'polypeptide(L)'
;MHRIYCIAIFALLGTSAVAADFQSGQAARAVLGQNSFSAREQSLTPTALAISNGRLYAADVSHRVLTFDTTQIPAAKEVTVAHPGTSCAVCGFAPIATVAQAVFPGIASVATFGKTVIIADAGAHRVLIWRDSSLPRANKGPDVILGRANTEAGSISASTIVEPISVAYDGKRLFVGDGTLHRVLVWNSLPSFDNEPADAVLGQQSFATGNVSDMPAPNTLNRPTAIASDGTNTFVADGVDHRILVFSAADTPLAADPVENSASFAAGPLAPGTLITISGRALSDETESAPDGGDTPLPGELAGTQVILNGNPLPLLSVSPAQVRAQLPYDLGGASAVSLYVRTEHDDGTVTTTNATAVKVNAATPGLFAFNGTEPRPGMILHADAESGLAGAPVTSENPAAAGEVLVLWAAGLGGVDAGDVDSPVAGVPYGGADALVANGVGATVNGRPVQVLSATLPHGSVGIYEVRLQLPDDVGGDAEISLAISQEGLLSNTVTIPVQRIVH
;
A
#
# COMPACT_ATOMS: atom_id res chain seq x y z
N MET A 1 67.09 11.92 -19.72
CA MET A 1 65.82 12.65 -19.60
C MET A 1 64.89 12.20 -20.72
N HIS A 2 63.99 11.26 -20.46
CA HIS A 2 62.88 10.91 -21.37
C HIS A 2 61.64 10.75 -20.47
N ARG A 3 60.69 11.68 -20.60
CA ARG A 3 59.43 11.64 -19.85
C ARG A 3 58.40 10.91 -20.69
N ILE A 4 57.90 9.81 -20.14
CA ILE A 4 56.71 9.09 -20.62
C ILE A 4 55.50 9.90 -20.17
N TYR A 5 54.63 10.30 -21.10
CA TYR A 5 53.32 10.88 -20.81
C TYR A 5 52.28 9.75 -20.81
N CYS A 6 51.79 9.37 -19.63
CA CYS A 6 50.56 8.60 -19.49
C CYS A 6 49.37 9.51 -19.83
N ILE A 7 48.67 9.20 -20.92
CA ILE A 7 47.37 9.78 -21.23
C ILE A 7 46.33 8.90 -20.53
N ALA A 8 45.76 9.40 -19.42
CA ALA A 8 44.59 8.80 -18.80
C ALA A 8 43.35 9.25 -19.57
N ILE A 9 42.75 8.34 -20.34
CA ILE A 9 41.44 8.54 -20.95
C ILE A 9 40.40 8.30 -19.85
N PHE A 10 39.85 9.37 -19.28
CA PHE A 10 38.64 9.30 -18.48
C PHE A 10 37.45 9.11 -19.41
N ALA A 11 36.97 7.88 -19.53
CA ALA A 11 35.65 7.63 -20.10
C ALA A 11 34.61 8.08 -19.08
N LEU A 12 34.02 9.26 -19.29
CA LEU A 12 32.76 9.62 -18.64
C LEU A 12 31.68 8.71 -19.24
N LEU A 13 31.38 7.61 -18.55
CA LEU A 13 30.10 6.94 -18.68
C LEU A 13 29.07 7.89 -18.07
N GLY A 14 28.46 8.71 -18.92
CA GLY A 14 27.26 9.44 -18.56
C GLY A 14 26.14 8.44 -18.36
N THR A 15 25.99 7.93 -17.14
CA THR A 15 24.75 7.30 -16.72
C THR A 15 23.70 8.40 -16.74
N SER A 16 22.91 8.47 -17.82
CA SER A 16 21.63 9.15 -17.75
C SER A 16 20.80 8.36 -16.73
N ALA A 17 20.84 8.79 -15.48
CA ALA A 17 19.91 8.28 -14.48
C ALA A 17 18.52 8.66 -14.98
N VAL A 18 17.82 7.68 -15.55
CA VAL A 18 16.42 7.84 -15.90
C VAL A 18 15.71 7.96 -14.56
N ALA A 19 15.30 9.17 -14.20
CA ALA A 19 14.58 9.35 -12.93
C ALA A 19 13.30 8.51 -12.98
N ALA A 20 13.03 7.81 -11.88
CA ALA A 20 11.83 7.02 -11.66
C ALA A 20 10.53 7.76 -12.02
N ASP A 21 9.51 6.99 -12.38
CA ASP A 21 8.21 7.48 -12.82
C ASP A 21 7.13 7.31 -11.74
N PHE A 22 6.11 8.18 -11.77
CA PHE A 22 4.89 7.98 -11.00
C PHE A 22 3.93 7.05 -11.75
N GLN A 23 3.11 6.32 -10.99
CA GLN A 23 2.10 5.39 -11.53
C GLN A 23 0.70 5.76 -11.06
N SER A 24 -0.32 5.42 -11.87
CA SER A 24 -1.71 5.65 -11.51
C SER A 24 -2.12 4.82 -10.29
N GLY A 25 -2.90 5.40 -9.37
CA GLY A 25 -3.37 4.70 -8.16
C GLY A 25 -2.34 4.53 -7.05
N GLN A 26 -1.15 5.10 -7.21
CA GLN A 26 -0.08 5.03 -6.21
C GLN A 26 -0.50 5.61 -4.86
N ALA A 27 -0.14 4.91 -3.79
CA ALA A 27 -0.26 5.41 -2.43
C ALA A 27 0.81 6.45 -2.08
N ALA A 28 0.43 7.41 -1.23
CA ALA A 28 1.38 8.23 -0.50
C ALA A 28 2.17 7.34 0.47
N ARG A 29 3.46 7.61 0.61
CA ARG A 29 4.35 6.87 1.50
C ARG A 29 4.52 7.52 2.86
N ALA A 30 4.15 8.80 3.02
CA ALA A 30 4.17 9.53 4.29
C ALA A 30 3.01 10.54 4.37
N VAL A 31 2.64 10.93 5.59
CA VAL A 31 1.60 11.95 5.84
C VAL A 31 2.05 12.91 6.94
N LEU A 32 1.86 14.21 6.73
CA LEU A 32 2.14 15.26 7.71
C LEU A 32 0.85 15.87 8.25
N GLY A 33 0.84 16.16 9.55
CA GLY A 33 -0.31 16.74 10.26
C GLY A 33 -1.33 15.71 10.78
N GLN A 34 -1.10 14.41 10.57
CA GLN A 34 -1.98 13.34 11.03
C GLN A 34 -1.19 12.15 11.58
N ASN A 35 -1.82 11.39 12.48
CA ASN A 35 -1.22 10.22 13.11
C ASN A 35 -1.31 8.94 12.26
N SER A 36 -2.19 8.90 11.25
CA SER A 36 -2.31 7.81 10.28
C SER A 36 -2.79 8.32 8.92
N PHE A 37 -2.69 7.49 7.88
CA PHE A 37 -3.18 7.83 6.54
C PHE A 37 -4.70 7.94 6.44
N SER A 38 -5.44 7.36 7.40
CA SER A 38 -6.91 7.34 7.40
C SER A 38 -7.56 8.25 8.45
N ALA A 39 -6.75 9.06 9.15
CA ALA A 39 -7.25 10.02 10.12
C ALA A 39 -7.88 11.25 9.42
N ARG A 40 -8.69 12.03 10.16
CA ARG A 40 -9.23 13.35 9.77
C ARG A 40 -9.05 14.38 10.87
N GLU A 41 -7.84 14.49 11.38
CA GLU A 41 -7.52 15.46 12.43
C GLU A 41 -7.43 16.87 11.83
N GLN A 42 -8.12 17.85 12.42
CA GLN A 42 -8.12 19.25 11.94
C GLN A 42 -6.90 20.06 12.43
N SER A 43 -5.80 19.39 12.76
CA SER A 43 -4.60 20.06 13.28
C SER A 43 -3.90 20.94 12.23
N LEU A 44 -4.16 20.66 10.94
CA LEU A 44 -3.59 21.31 9.76
C LEU A 44 -4.63 21.35 8.63
N THR A 45 -4.91 22.54 8.06
CA THR A 45 -5.79 22.66 6.87
C THR A 45 -5.04 23.39 5.76
N PRO A 46 -4.19 22.67 5.01
CA PRO A 46 -3.18 23.30 4.19
C PRO A 46 -3.78 23.92 2.91
N THR A 47 -3.32 25.12 2.57
CA THR A 47 -3.80 25.90 1.42
C THR A 47 -2.70 26.30 0.45
N ALA A 48 -1.44 26.39 0.91
CA ALA A 48 -0.28 26.67 0.07
C ALA A 48 0.91 25.88 0.59
N LEU A 49 1.75 25.39 -0.33
CA LEU A 49 3.01 24.72 -0.02
C LEU A 49 4.16 25.41 -0.77
N ALA A 50 5.31 25.51 -0.12
CA ALA A 50 6.56 25.95 -0.74
C ALA A 50 7.73 25.15 -0.17
N ILE A 51 8.73 24.84 -0.99
CA ILE A 51 9.95 24.17 -0.52
C ILE A 51 11.16 25.08 -0.76
N SER A 52 12.01 25.21 0.26
CA SER A 52 13.27 25.93 0.15
C SER A 52 14.26 25.40 1.19
N ASN A 53 15.50 25.17 0.78
CA ASN A 53 16.62 24.81 1.67
C ASN A 53 16.32 23.62 2.61
N GLY A 54 15.75 22.55 2.07
CA GLY A 54 15.41 21.34 2.86
C GLY A 54 14.23 21.53 3.83
N ARG A 55 13.39 22.55 3.60
CA ARG A 55 12.21 22.83 4.43
C ARG A 55 10.97 22.94 3.57
N LEU A 56 9.90 22.34 4.05
CA LEU A 56 8.55 22.48 3.52
C LEU A 56 7.82 23.51 4.38
N TYR A 57 7.32 24.55 3.75
CA TYR A 57 6.48 25.58 4.35
C TYR A 57 5.04 25.32 3.91
N ALA A 58 4.14 25.19 4.88
CA ALA A 58 2.72 24.97 4.64
C ALA A 58 1.91 26.11 5.26
N ALA A 59 1.22 26.88 4.43
CA ALA A 59 0.20 27.81 4.92
C ALA A 59 -1.11 27.07 5.14
N ASP A 60 -1.91 27.49 6.13
CA ASP A 60 -3.22 26.93 6.40
C ASP A 60 -4.34 27.97 6.47
N VAL A 61 -5.60 27.50 6.47
CA VAL A 61 -6.79 28.38 6.59
C VAL A 61 -6.86 29.13 7.93
N SER A 62 -6.08 28.71 8.92
CA SER A 62 -6.00 29.36 10.23
C SER A 62 -4.96 30.49 10.27
N HIS A 63 -4.48 30.94 9.12
CA HIS A 63 -3.49 32.01 8.97
C HIS A 63 -2.13 31.69 9.62
N ARG A 64 -1.77 30.41 9.66
CA ARG A 64 -0.45 29.94 10.11
C ARG A 64 0.39 29.53 8.91
N VAL A 65 1.70 29.71 9.03
CA VAL A 65 2.71 29.05 8.19
C VAL A 65 3.48 28.07 9.07
N LEU A 66 3.27 26.80 8.82
CA LEU A 66 3.98 25.69 9.46
C LEU A 66 5.23 25.39 8.66
N THR A 67 6.34 25.11 9.34
CA THR A 67 7.59 24.66 8.70
C THR A 67 7.88 23.24 9.11
N PHE A 68 8.15 22.36 8.15
CA PHE A 68 8.59 20.99 8.35
C PHE A 68 10.00 20.82 7.80
N ASP A 69 10.84 20.08 8.51
CA ASP A 69 12.16 19.71 8.04
C ASP A 69 12.05 18.52 7.08
N THR A 70 12.31 18.74 5.79
CA THR A 70 12.17 17.66 4.81
C THR A 70 13.30 16.64 4.92
N THR A 71 14.41 16.96 5.59
CA THR A 71 15.49 15.99 5.82
C THR A 71 15.13 14.97 6.89
N GLN A 72 14.07 15.23 7.67
CA GLN A 72 13.54 14.27 8.64
C GLN A 72 12.48 13.35 8.03
N ILE A 73 12.08 13.62 6.78
CA ILE A 73 11.17 12.75 6.03
C ILE A 73 12.06 11.76 5.29
N PRO A 74 12.11 10.48 5.72
CA PRO A 74 13.05 9.52 5.16
C PRO A 74 12.85 9.42 3.65
N ALA A 75 13.89 9.31 2.83
CA ALA A 75 13.72 9.06 1.41
C ALA A 75 13.10 7.68 1.16
N ALA A 76 12.47 7.44 0.01
CA ALA A 76 11.88 6.13 -0.30
C ALA A 76 12.91 4.98 -0.17
N LYS A 77 14.18 5.26 -0.49
CA LYS A 77 15.31 4.32 -0.44
C LYS A 77 16.01 4.23 0.92
N GLU A 78 15.65 5.06 1.89
CA GLU A 78 16.26 5.07 3.22
C GLU A 78 15.58 4.06 4.15
N VAL A 79 16.36 3.52 5.09
CA VAL A 79 15.82 2.70 6.18
C VAL A 79 15.15 3.62 7.19
N THR A 80 13.90 3.33 7.49
CA THR A 80 13.03 4.13 8.35
C THR A 80 13.11 3.67 9.80
N VAL A 81 13.10 4.61 10.74
CA VAL A 81 13.11 4.33 12.19
C VAL A 81 11.73 4.63 12.77
N ALA A 82 11.22 3.73 13.61
CA ALA A 82 9.93 3.89 14.27
C ALA A 82 9.90 5.14 15.18
N HIS A 83 8.81 5.90 15.12
CA HIS A 83 8.59 7.03 16.02
C HIS A 83 7.96 6.55 17.34
N PRO A 84 8.42 7.03 18.51
CA PRO A 84 7.85 6.62 19.79
C PRO A 84 6.36 6.96 19.90
N GLY A 85 5.52 5.95 20.11
CA GLY A 85 4.08 6.13 20.39
C GLY A 85 3.16 6.16 19.17
N THR A 86 3.65 5.87 17.96
CA THR A 86 2.82 5.76 16.75
C THR A 86 3.04 4.42 16.04
N SER A 87 1.99 3.82 15.47
CA SER A 87 2.08 2.62 14.61
C SER A 87 2.52 2.95 13.17
N CYS A 88 2.69 4.23 12.85
CA CYS A 88 3.20 4.73 11.58
C CYS A 88 4.51 5.49 11.81
N ALA A 89 5.60 5.00 11.23
CA ALA A 89 6.94 5.58 11.34
C ALA A 89 7.17 6.82 10.47
N VAL A 90 6.25 7.12 9.56
CA VAL A 90 6.31 8.29 8.68
C VAL A 90 5.02 9.12 8.75
N CYS A 91 4.44 9.16 9.95
CA CYS A 91 3.29 9.99 10.31
C CYS A 91 3.63 10.84 11.54
N GLY A 92 2.75 11.77 11.91
CA GLY A 92 2.89 12.53 13.16
C GLY A 92 4.03 13.56 13.17
N PHE A 93 4.57 13.91 12.00
CA PHE A 93 5.60 14.96 11.90
C PHE A 93 5.06 16.30 12.40
N ALA A 94 5.65 16.80 13.48
CA ALA A 94 5.33 18.11 14.02
C ALA A 94 6.05 19.23 13.25
N PRO A 95 5.42 20.41 13.10
CA PRO A 95 6.11 21.55 12.54
C PRO A 95 7.23 21.99 13.48
N ILE A 96 8.42 22.24 12.93
CA ILE A 96 9.58 22.75 13.67
C ILE A 96 9.49 24.26 13.95
N ALA A 97 8.58 24.95 13.27
CA ALA A 97 8.24 26.34 13.53
C ALA A 97 6.82 26.64 13.04
N THR A 98 6.15 27.56 13.74
CA THR A 98 4.86 28.14 13.35
C THR A 98 5.01 29.65 13.30
N VAL A 99 4.77 30.24 12.13
CA VAL A 99 4.77 31.67 11.93
C VAL A 99 3.33 32.13 11.72
N ALA A 100 2.87 33.08 12.54
CA ALA A 100 1.57 33.72 12.36
C ALA A 100 1.70 34.85 11.32
N GLN A 101 1.46 34.54 10.05
CA GLN A 101 1.45 35.53 8.96
C GLN A 101 0.33 35.24 7.98
N ALA A 102 -0.36 36.30 7.53
CA ALA A 102 -1.46 36.20 6.59
C ALA A 102 -0.95 35.96 5.15
N VAL A 103 -1.59 35.03 4.44
CA VAL A 103 -1.33 34.75 3.01
C VAL A 103 -2.47 35.33 2.16
N PHE A 104 -2.14 36.04 1.08
CA PHE A 104 -3.08 36.76 0.20
C PHE A 104 -3.60 35.87 -0.97
N PRO A 105 -4.83 36.08 -1.49
CA PRO A 105 -5.36 35.33 -2.64
C PRO A 105 -5.19 36.01 -4.02
N GLY A 106 -4.90 35.22 -5.07
CA GLY A 106 -5.14 35.57 -6.51
C GLY A 106 -4.03 35.14 -7.50
N ILE A 107 -4.40 34.44 -8.59
CA ILE A 107 -3.70 33.30 -9.26
C ILE A 107 -3.93 32.01 -8.47
N ALA A 108 -4.52 30.98 -9.10
CA ALA A 108 -4.75 29.70 -8.43
C ALA A 108 -3.40 29.07 -8.04
N SER A 109 -2.47 28.99 -9.01
CA SER A 109 -1.08 28.64 -8.76
C SER A 109 -0.18 28.99 -9.96
N VAL A 110 1.09 29.27 -9.68
CA VAL A 110 2.16 29.44 -10.67
C VAL A 110 3.36 28.59 -10.25
N ALA A 111 3.94 27.86 -11.19
CA ALA A 111 5.19 27.13 -11.00
C ALA A 111 6.27 27.67 -11.93
N THR A 112 7.51 27.73 -11.43
CA THR A 112 8.67 28.18 -12.20
C THR A 112 9.86 27.27 -11.97
N PHE A 113 10.58 26.91 -13.03
CA PHE A 113 11.87 26.23 -12.94
C PHE A 113 12.78 26.72 -14.06
N GLY A 114 13.93 27.29 -13.70
CA GLY A 114 14.80 27.95 -14.67
C GLY A 114 14.04 29.05 -15.42
N LYS A 115 13.87 28.87 -16.73
CA LYS A 115 13.13 29.80 -17.60
C LYS A 115 11.69 29.38 -17.88
N THR A 116 11.30 28.20 -17.42
CA THR A 116 9.96 27.66 -17.63
C THR A 116 9.00 28.29 -16.64
N VAL A 117 7.84 28.72 -17.13
CA VAL A 117 6.74 29.28 -16.34
C VAL A 117 5.48 28.51 -16.69
N ILE A 118 4.77 28.03 -15.66
CA ILE A 118 3.53 27.28 -15.80
C ILE A 118 2.46 27.91 -14.94
N ILE A 119 1.28 28.17 -15.52
CA ILE A 119 0.19 28.86 -14.86
C ILE A 119 -1.06 27.98 -14.92
N ALA A 120 -1.68 27.78 -13.76
CA ALA A 120 -3.01 27.19 -13.65
C ALA A 120 -4.08 28.29 -13.81
N ASP A 121 -4.80 28.28 -14.93
CA ASP A 121 -5.89 29.21 -15.25
C ASP A 121 -7.23 28.52 -14.95
N ALA A 122 -7.55 28.45 -13.65
CA ALA A 122 -8.71 27.72 -13.14
C ALA A 122 -10.03 28.14 -13.80
N GLY A 123 -10.23 29.45 -14.00
CA GLY A 123 -11.46 30.00 -14.57
C GLY A 123 -11.65 29.69 -16.06
N ALA A 124 -10.58 29.37 -16.78
CA ALA A 124 -10.64 28.93 -18.17
C ALA A 124 -10.37 27.42 -18.33
N HIS A 125 -10.38 26.67 -17.23
CA HIS A 125 -10.21 25.21 -17.20
C HIS A 125 -8.94 24.73 -17.93
N ARG A 126 -7.83 25.47 -17.81
CA ARG A 126 -6.62 25.20 -18.60
C ARG A 126 -5.32 25.46 -17.84
N VAL A 127 -4.26 24.82 -18.31
CA VAL A 127 -2.89 25.07 -17.85
C VAL A 127 -2.07 25.62 -19.02
N LEU A 128 -1.32 26.69 -18.77
CA LEU A 128 -0.53 27.39 -19.78
C LEU A 128 0.95 27.20 -19.48
N ILE A 129 1.73 26.76 -20.48
CA ILE A 129 3.16 26.46 -20.32
C ILE A 129 3.97 27.36 -21.26
N TRP A 130 4.90 28.11 -20.70
CA TRP A 130 6.00 28.76 -21.42
C TRP A 130 7.29 28.03 -21.09
N ARG A 131 7.95 27.46 -22.09
CA ARG A 131 9.21 26.72 -21.89
C ARG A 131 10.38 27.66 -21.61
N ASP A 132 10.39 28.81 -22.29
CA ASP A 132 11.38 29.87 -22.08
C ASP A 132 10.68 31.24 -22.11
N SER A 133 10.36 31.75 -20.91
CA SER A 133 9.74 33.06 -20.71
C SER A 133 10.68 34.24 -21.02
N SER A 134 11.98 34.00 -21.23
CA SER A 134 12.95 35.04 -21.59
C SER A 134 12.94 35.37 -23.09
N LEU A 135 12.32 34.54 -23.93
CA LEU A 135 12.29 34.77 -25.37
C LEU A 135 11.20 35.77 -25.76
N PRO A 136 11.44 36.65 -26.75
CA PRO A 136 10.41 37.61 -27.22
C PRO A 136 9.11 36.94 -27.68
N ARG A 137 9.18 35.69 -28.15
CA ARG A 137 8.00 34.90 -28.56
C ARG A 137 7.04 34.59 -27.39
N ALA A 138 7.50 34.60 -26.14
CA ALA A 138 6.65 34.37 -24.98
C ALA A 138 5.52 35.42 -24.87
N ASN A 139 5.76 36.63 -25.38
CA ASN A 139 4.75 37.70 -25.47
C ASN A 139 3.65 37.44 -26.52
N LYS A 140 3.77 36.38 -27.33
CA LYS A 140 2.77 35.97 -28.32
C LYS A 140 1.80 34.91 -27.81
N GLY A 141 2.08 34.31 -26.64
CA GLY A 141 1.26 33.26 -26.04
C GLY A 141 2.12 32.13 -25.45
N PRO A 142 1.48 31.16 -24.76
CA PRO A 142 2.14 29.96 -24.25
C PRO A 142 2.59 29.05 -25.38
N ASP A 143 3.61 28.22 -25.10
CA ASP A 143 4.10 27.21 -26.04
C ASP A 143 3.22 25.93 -26.03
N VAL A 144 2.54 25.64 -24.91
CA VAL A 144 1.58 24.52 -24.76
C VAL A 144 0.39 24.94 -23.89
N ILE A 145 -0.80 24.46 -24.26
CA ILE A 145 -2.04 24.60 -23.50
C ILE A 145 -2.61 23.20 -23.20
N LEU A 146 -2.84 22.91 -21.92
CA LEU A 146 -3.52 21.69 -21.46
C LEU A 146 -4.92 22.01 -20.94
N GLY A 147 -5.81 21.02 -20.90
CA GLY A 147 -7.15 21.14 -20.30
C GLY A 147 -8.26 21.45 -21.30
N ARG A 148 -7.97 21.41 -22.60
CA ARG A 148 -9.00 21.46 -23.65
C ARG A 148 -9.37 20.03 -24.09
N ALA A 149 -10.23 19.36 -23.34
CA ALA A 149 -10.94 18.18 -23.81
C ALA A 149 -12.42 18.53 -24.02
N ASN A 150 -12.94 18.27 -25.22
CA ASN A 150 -14.34 18.51 -25.58
C ASN A 150 -15.26 17.91 -24.52
N THR A 151 -16.00 18.77 -23.80
CA THR A 151 -17.05 18.36 -22.87
C THR A 151 -18.21 17.64 -23.57
N GLU A 152 -18.20 17.58 -24.91
CA GLU A 152 -19.22 16.92 -25.72
C GLU A 152 -19.16 15.38 -25.72
N ALA A 153 -18.16 14.75 -25.06
CA ALA A 153 -18.08 13.28 -24.95
C ALA A 153 -18.20 12.71 -23.51
N GLY A 154 -18.40 13.54 -22.48
CA GLY A 154 -18.84 13.10 -21.14
C GLY A 154 -17.94 12.14 -20.34
N SER A 155 -16.76 11.73 -20.82
CA SER A 155 -15.87 10.79 -20.13
C SER A 155 -14.62 11.50 -19.59
N ILE A 156 -14.33 11.28 -18.30
CA ILE A 156 -13.12 11.79 -17.64
C ILE A 156 -11.93 10.92 -18.09
N SER A 157 -10.83 11.57 -18.49
CA SER A 157 -9.65 10.91 -19.04
C SER A 157 -8.34 11.57 -18.58
N ALA A 158 -7.21 11.08 -19.09
CA ALA A 158 -5.87 11.61 -18.84
C ALA A 158 -5.62 13.02 -19.41
N SER A 159 -6.48 13.50 -20.32
CA SER A 159 -6.42 14.86 -20.88
C SER A 159 -7.50 15.79 -20.31
N THR A 160 -8.38 15.27 -19.44
CA THR A 160 -9.47 16.04 -18.85
C THR A 160 -8.97 16.83 -17.64
N ILE A 161 -9.09 18.15 -17.69
CA ILE A 161 -8.84 19.03 -16.54
C ILE A 161 -10.12 19.84 -16.35
N VAL A 162 -10.70 19.77 -15.15
CA VAL A 162 -11.88 20.54 -14.79
C VAL A 162 -11.44 21.79 -14.06
N GLU A 163 -10.86 21.71 -12.86
CA GLU A 163 -10.50 22.91 -12.10
C GLU A 163 -9.02 22.87 -11.71
N PRO A 164 -8.08 23.33 -12.57
CA PRO A 164 -6.67 23.34 -12.20
C PRO A 164 -6.44 24.38 -11.10
N ILE A 165 -6.32 23.94 -9.84
CA ILE A 165 -6.17 24.82 -8.68
C ILE A 165 -4.73 24.90 -8.17
N SER A 166 -3.88 23.93 -8.50
CA SER A 166 -2.49 23.89 -8.08
C SER A 166 -1.58 23.34 -9.17
N VAL A 167 -0.35 23.85 -9.26
CA VAL A 167 0.67 23.36 -10.19
C VAL A 167 2.04 23.30 -9.53
N ALA A 168 2.81 22.27 -9.83
CA ALA A 168 4.23 22.16 -9.49
C ALA A 168 5.03 21.62 -10.67
N TYR A 169 6.29 22.04 -10.77
CA TYR A 169 7.21 21.57 -11.80
C TYR A 169 8.61 21.42 -11.19
N ASP A 170 9.16 20.21 -11.25
CA ASP A 170 10.46 19.89 -10.64
C ASP A 170 11.65 20.02 -11.62
N GLY A 171 11.41 20.57 -12.81
CA GLY A 171 12.39 20.66 -13.88
C GLY A 171 12.39 19.48 -14.85
N LYS A 172 11.67 18.39 -14.53
CA LYS A 172 11.42 17.24 -15.39
C LYS A 172 9.92 16.94 -15.52
N ARG A 173 9.23 16.82 -14.39
CA ARG A 173 7.85 16.37 -14.24
C ARG A 173 6.92 17.52 -13.88
N LEU A 174 5.74 17.53 -14.50
CA LEU A 174 4.67 18.48 -14.26
C LEU A 174 3.56 17.81 -13.45
N PHE A 175 3.13 18.47 -12.38
CA PHE A 175 2.02 18.07 -11.53
C PHE A 175 0.92 19.11 -11.58
N VAL A 176 -0.31 18.70 -11.85
CA VAL A 176 -1.47 19.60 -11.90
C VAL A 176 -2.56 19.05 -10.99
N GLY A 177 -2.91 19.79 -9.94
CA GLY A 177 -4.02 19.47 -9.06
C GLY A 177 -5.34 19.95 -9.65
N ASP A 178 -6.26 19.01 -9.82
CA ASP A 178 -7.65 19.26 -10.22
C ASP A 178 -8.55 19.26 -8.97
N GLY A 179 -9.09 20.43 -8.65
CA GLY A 179 -9.90 20.67 -7.47
C GLY A 179 -11.26 19.99 -7.52
N THR A 180 -11.87 19.93 -8.71
CA THR A 180 -13.21 19.37 -8.90
C THR A 180 -13.17 17.84 -9.06
N LEU A 181 -12.10 17.30 -9.66
CA LEU A 181 -11.92 15.85 -9.82
C LEU A 181 -11.11 15.20 -8.70
N HIS A 182 -10.71 15.97 -7.67
CA HIS A 182 -10.00 15.49 -6.48
C HIS A 182 -8.72 14.68 -6.79
N ARG A 183 -7.91 15.15 -7.73
CA ARG A 183 -6.76 14.37 -8.24
C ARG A 183 -5.58 15.23 -8.61
N VAL A 184 -4.41 14.63 -8.70
CA VAL A 184 -3.23 15.25 -9.31
C VAL A 184 -2.88 14.49 -10.58
N LEU A 185 -2.93 15.17 -11.73
CA LEU A 185 -2.42 14.67 -12.99
C LEU A 185 -0.90 14.86 -13.03
N VAL A 186 -0.19 13.83 -13.50
CA VAL A 186 1.28 13.81 -13.57
C VAL A 186 1.71 13.55 -14.99
N TRP A 187 2.58 14.43 -15.51
CA TRP A 187 3.38 14.16 -16.69
C TRP A 187 4.81 13.90 -16.24
N ASN A 188 5.35 12.71 -16.56
CA ASN A 188 6.71 12.30 -16.22
C ASN A 188 7.77 13.03 -17.08
N SER A 189 7.32 13.78 -18.10
CA SER A 189 8.11 14.74 -18.86
C SER A 189 7.31 16.01 -19.16
N LEU A 190 7.96 17.16 -19.35
CA LEU A 190 7.25 18.40 -19.68
C LEU A 190 6.51 18.23 -21.04
N PRO A 191 5.19 18.49 -21.09
CA PRO A 191 4.41 18.31 -22.32
C PRO A 191 5.02 19.00 -23.54
N SER A 192 5.01 18.28 -24.65
CA SER A 192 5.55 18.63 -25.96
C SER A 192 4.50 19.26 -26.88
N PHE A 193 3.21 18.94 -26.72
CA PHE A 193 2.09 19.49 -27.51
C PHE A 193 0.82 19.72 -26.68
N ASP A 194 -0.13 20.48 -27.24
CA ASP A 194 -1.40 20.81 -26.60
C ASP A 194 -2.20 19.56 -26.24
N ASN A 195 -2.72 19.52 -25.01
CA ASN A 195 -3.54 18.44 -24.46
C ASN A 195 -2.89 17.05 -24.48
N GLU A 196 -1.56 16.99 -24.46
CA GLU A 196 -0.82 15.75 -24.23
C GLU A 196 -1.39 15.03 -22.98
N PRO A 197 -1.78 13.74 -23.10
CA PRO A 197 -2.34 12.99 -21.98
C PRO A 197 -1.35 12.90 -20.82
N ALA A 198 -1.85 12.95 -19.59
CA ALA A 198 -1.05 12.66 -18.40
C ALA A 198 -0.60 11.19 -18.38
N ASP A 199 0.60 10.94 -17.83
CA ASP A 199 1.19 9.61 -17.72
C ASP A 199 0.67 8.86 -16.49
N ALA A 200 0.39 9.59 -15.41
CA ALA A 200 -0.14 9.04 -14.17
C ALA A 200 -1.15 9.97 -13.50
N VAL A 201 -1.91 9.40 -12.57
CA VAL A 201 -2.82 10.13 -11.69
C VAL A 201 -2.65 9.70 -10.23
N LEU A 202 -2.47 10.69 -9.36
CA LEU A 202 -2.40 10.50 -7.92
C LEU A 202 -3.74 10.89 -7.28
N GLY A 203 -4.08 10.23 -6.18
CA GLY A 203 -5.34 10.44 -5.47
C GLY A 203 -6.53 9.67 -6.05
N GLN A 204 -6.33 8.83 -7.06
CA GLN A 204 -7.35 7.96 -7.63
C GLN A 204 -6.75 6.76 -8.36
N GLN A 205 -7.51 5.67 -8.51
CA GLN A 205 -7.03 4.40 -9.06
C GLN A 205 -6.74 4.45 -10.57
N SER A 206 -7.49 5.24 -11.34
CA SER A 206 -7.33 5.35 -12.79
C SER A 206 -7.79 6.72 -13.28
N PHE A 207 -7.52 7.10 -14.53
CA PHE A 207 -7.98 8.38 -15.07
C PHE A 207 -9.50 8.51 -15.19
N ALA A 208 -10.24 7.39 -15.22
CA ALA A 208 -11.68 7.35 -15.48
C ALA A 208 -12.53 7.40 -14.20
N THR A 209 -11.94 7.23 -13.02
CA THR A 209 -12.65 7.40 -11.75
C THR A 209 -12.95 8.89 -11.55
N GLY A 210 -14.22 9.26 -11.65
CA GLY A 210 -14.73 10.57 -11.27
C GLY A 210 -15.37 10.51 -9.90
N ASN A 211 -14.89 11.34 -8.98
CA ASN A 211 -15.48 11.67 -7.68
C ASN A 211 -15.94 10.49 -6.81
N VAL A 212 -15.17 10.20 -5.76
CA VAL A 212 -15.79 9.73 -4.51
C VAL A 212 -15.13 10.41 -3.33
N SER A 213 -15.97 10.99 -2.48
CA SER A 213 -15.66 11.31 -1.09
C SER A 213 -15.39 10.01 -0.33
N ASP A 214 -14.29 9.34 -0.66
CA ASP A 214 -13.88 8.13 0.01
C ASP A 214 -13.36 8.48 1.42
N MET A 215 -13.37 7.49 2.31
CA MET A 215 -12.59 7.60 3.53
C MET A 215 -11.14 7.95 3.15
N PRO A 216 -10.47 8.86 3.88
CA PRO A 216 -9.08 9.14 3.61
C PRO A 216 -8.27 7.85 3.62
N ALA A 217 -7.49 7.67 2.57
CA ALA A 217 -6.61 6.53 2.37
C ALA A 217 -5.30 7.04 1.77
N PRO A 218 -4.23 6.23 1.77
CA PRO A 218 -2.95 6.65 1.21
C PRO A 218 -3.02 7.07 -0.26
N ASN A 219 -3.93 6.52 -1.06
CA ASN A 219 -4.05 6.76 -2.51
C ASN A 219 -5.30 7.57 -2.90
N THR A 220 -5.96 8.23 -1.96
CA THR A 220 -7.08 9.15 -2.21
C THR A 220 -6.67 10.60 -1.95
N LEU A 221 -7.30 11.54 -2.63
CA LEU A 221 -7.15 12.97 -2.39
C LEU A 221 -8.54 13.62 -2.31
N ASN A 222 -8.63 14.75 -1.61
CA ASN A 222 -9.84 15.55 -1.50
C ASN A 222 -9.51 17.04 -1.63
N ARG A 223 -9.50 17.49 -2.89
CA ARG A 223 -9.18 18.85 -3.32
C ARG A 223 -7.69 19.20 -3.06
N PRO A 224 -6.78 18.85 -3.98
CA PRO A 224 -5.35 19.13 -3.84
C PRO A 224 -5.05 20.63 -3.98
N THR A 225 -5.12 21.37 -2.87
CA THR A 225 -5.08 22.84 -2.82
C THR A 225 -3.70 23.41 -3.14
N ALA A 226 -2.65 22.65 -2.91
CA ALA A 226 -1.28 23.03 -3.22
C ALA A 226 -0.39 21.81 -3.46
N ILE A 227 0.62 21.99 -4.30
CA ILE A 227 1.61 20.95 -4.63
C ILE A 227 2.99 21.59 -4.54
N ALA A 228 3.94 20.87 -3.94
CA ALA A 228 5.36 21.21 -4.00
C ALA A 228 6.15 19.94 -4.31
N SER A 229 7.31 20.07 -4.96
CA SER A 229 8.21 18.94 -5.20
C SER A 229 9.66 19.35 -4.98
N ASP A 230 10.45 18.43 -4.42
CA ASP A 230 11.91 18.56 -4.28
C ASP A 230 12.66 17.76 -5.36
N GLY A 231 11.95 17.19 -6.34
CA GLY A 231 12.49 16.30 -7.38
C GLY A 231 12.58 14.82 -6.98
N THR A 232 12.48 14.49 -5.70
CA THR A 232 12.38 13.11 -5.18
C THR A 232 10.98 12.81 -4.66
N ASN A 233 10.46 13.74 -3.87
CA ASN A 233 9.16 13.74 -3.23
C ASN A 233 8.27 14.79 -3.84
N THR A 234 6.99 14.47 -3.95
CA THR A 234 5.91 15.39 -4.27
C THR A 234 4.97 15.46 -3.08
N PHE A 235 4.84 16.66 -2.52
CA PHE A 235 4.02 16.99 -1.37
C PHE A 235 2.71 17.58 -1.88
N VAL A 236 1.60 16.95 -1.53
CA VAL A 236 0.26 17.37 -1.95
C VAL A 236 -0.53 17.76 -0.71
N ALA A 237 -0.94 19.03 -0.64
CA ALA A 237 -1.87 19.52 0.36
C ALA A 237 -3.27 19.02 0.02
N ASP A 238 -3.77 18.09 0.83
CA ASP A 238 -5.09 17.52 0.73
C ASP A 238 -6.04 18.33 1.63
N GLY A 239 -6.56 19.43 1.07
CA GLY A 239 -7.08 20.54 1.85
C GLY A 239 -8.33 20.21 2.66
N VAL A 240 -9.20 19.34 2.14
CA VAL A 240 -10.45 18.95 2.85
C VAL A 240 -10.21 17.82 3.84
N ASP A 241 -9.25 16.93 3.57
CA ASP A 241 -8.93 15.83 4.48
C ASP A 241 -7.88 16.21 5.52
N HIS A 242 -7.47 17.48 5.57
CA HIS A 242 -6.63 18.07 6.62
C HIS A 242 -5.25 17.40 6.76
N ARG A 243 -4.58 17.17 5.63
CA ARG A 243 -3.27 16.48 5.60
C ARG A 243 -2.38 16.95 4.45
N ILE A 244 -1.09 16.66 4.58
CA ILE A 244 -0.15 16.72 3.45
C ILE A 244 0.32 15.30 3.16
N LEU A 245 0.06 14.81 1.95
CA LEU A 245 0.54 13.50 1.49
C LEU A 245 1.87 13.64 0.76
N VAL A 246 2.78 12.69 0.99
CA VAL A 246 4.07 12.60 0.29
C VAL A 246 4.06 11.42 -0.65
N PHE A 247 4.16 11.69 -1.95
CA PHE A 247 4.34 10.69 -3.00
C PHE A 247 5.79 10.71 -3.49
N SER A 248 6.33 9.56 -3.86
CA SER A 248 7.66 9.48 -4.47
C SER A 248 7.60 8.57 -5.68
N ALA A 249 8.30 8.94 -6.74
CA ALA A 249 8.45 8.04 -7.87
C ALA A 249 9.23 6.79 -7.47
N ALA A 250 9.02 5.70 -8.20
CA ALA A 250 9.61 4.41 -7.91
C ALA A 250 10.30 3.77 -9.11
N ASP A 251 11.31 2.95 -8.85
CA ASP A 251 12.09 2.26 -9.88
C ASP A 251 11.31 1.06 -10.46
N THR A 252 10.55 0.36 -9.61
CA THR A 252 9.86 -0.89 -9.95
C THR A 252 8.33 -0.77 -9.76
N PRO A 253 7.52 -0.82 -10.82
CA PRO A 253 6.08 -0.78 -10.67
C PRO A 253 5.51 -2.13 -10.20
N LEU A 254 4.67 -2.09 -9.17
CA LEU A 254 3.75 -3.15 -8.79
C LEU A 254 2.42 -2.98 -9.54
N ALA A 255 1.75 -4.09 -9.80
CA ALA A 255 0.40 -4.09 -10.36
C ALA A 255 -0.63 -3.52 -9.37
N ALA A 256 -1.87 -3.32 -9.84
CA ALA A 256 -2.99 -3.06 -8.95
C ALA A 256 -3.22 -4.26 -8.03
N ASP A 257 -3.55 -3.99 -6.78
CA ASP A 257 -3.86 -4.98 -5.74
C ASP A 257 -2.80 -6.11 -5.59
N PRO A 258 -1.49 -5.78 -5.50
CA PRO A 258 -0.41 -6.77 -5.56
C PRO A 258 -0.21 -7.53 -4.25
N VAL A 259 -1.00 -7.23 -3.21
CA VAL A 259 -0.89 -7.75 -1.85
C VAL A 259 -2.12 -8.60 -1.54
N GLU A 260 -1.89 -9.86 -1.21
CA GLU A 260 -2.94 -10.86 -1.03
C GLU A 260 -2.81 -11.53 0.34
N ASN A 261 -3.92 -12.03 0.88
CA ASN A 261 -3.89 -12.96 2.01
C ASN A 261 -3.20 -14.26 1.58
N SER A 262 -2.15 -14.69 2.29
CA SER A 262 -1.35 -15.86 1.88
C SER A 262 -2.11 -17.20 1.92
N ALA A 263 -3.23 -17.29 2.64
CA ALA A 263 -4.05 -18.49 2.70
C ALA A 263 -5.03 -18.56 1.51
N SER A 264 -5.77 -17.47 1.26
CA SER A 264 -6.83 -17.42 0.25
C SER A 264 -6.39 -16.94 -1.13
N PHE A 265 -5.23 -16.30 -1.24
CA PHE A 265 -4.79 -15.54 -2.42
C PHE A 265 -5.79 -14.46 -2.87
N ALA A 266 -6.65 -14.01 -1.96
CA ALA A 266 -7.54 -12.89 -2.22
C ALA A 266 -6.81 -11.58 -1.92
N ALA A 267 -6.80 -10.69 -2.91
CA ALA A 267 -6.55 -9.27 -2.68
C ALA A 267 -7.82 -8.59 -2.15
N GLY A 268 -7.67 -7.46 -1.46
CA GLY A 268 -8.78 -6.76 -0.78
C GLY A 268 -8.45 -6.55 0.68
N PRO A 269 -9.38 -6.05 1.54
CA PRO A 269 -9.00 -5.72 2.90
C PRO A 269 -8.26 -6.88 3.55
N LEU A 270 -7.20 -6.58 4.29
CA LEU A 270 -6.38 -7.57 5.00
C LEU A 270 -6.53 -7.33 6.50
N ALA A 271 -6.52 -8.40 7.28
CA ALA A 271 -6.64 -8.31 8.73
C ALA A 271 -5.28 -8.08 9.40
N PRO A 272 -5.25 -7.37 10.55
CA PRO A 272 -4.07 -7.33 11.40
C PRO A 272 -3.56 -8.73 11.72
N GLY A 273 -2.24 -8.90 11.80
CA GLY A 273 -1.61 -10.19 12.09
C GLY A 273 -1.61 -11.21 10.95
N THR A 274 -2.30 -10.95 9.83
CA THR A 274 -2.37 -11.91 8.72
C THR A 274 -1.04 -12.07 8.00
N LEU A 275 -0.79 -13.27 7.50
CA LEU A 275 0.23 -13.52 6.51
C LEU A 275 -0.20 -12.95 5.15
N ILE A 276 0.74 -12.26 4.50
CA ILE A 276 0.55 -11.62 3.20
C ILE A 276 1.56 -12.11 2.18
N THR A 277 1.11 -12.14 0.93
CA THR A 277 1.92 -12.43 -0.23
C THR A 277 1.91 -11.21 -1.14
N ILE A 278 3.10 -10.73 -1.52
CA ILE A 278 3.29 -9.62 -2.46
C ILE A 278 3.84 -10.20 -3.75
N SER A 279 3.14 -9.99 -4.86
CA SER A 279 3.55 -10.48 -6.18
C SER A 279 4.09 -9.33 -7.04
N GLY A 280 5.19 -9.59 -7.76
CA GLY A 280 5.85 -8.56 -8.56
C GLY A 280 6.97 -9.12 -9.45
N ARG A 281 7.92 -8.25 -9.80
CA ARG A 281 9.13 -8.58 -10.55
C ARG A 281 10.30 -7.82 -9.93
N ALA A 282 11.49 -8.43 -9.96
CA ALA A 282 12.70 -7.85 -9.40
C ALA A 282 12.53 -7.37 -7.95
N LEU A 283 11.81 -8.15 -7.12
CA LEU A 283 11.61 -7.85 -5.71
C LEU A 283 12.82 -8.24 -4.83
N SER A 284 13.64 -9.15 -5.31
CA SER A 284 14.91 -9.60 -4.72
C SER A 284 15.80 -10.15 -5.84
N ASP A 285 17.12 -10.15 -5.63
CA ASP A 285 18.07 -10.81 -6.54
C ASP A 285 18.11 -12.33 -6.29
N GLU A 286 17.79 -12.75 -5.06
CA GLU A 286 17.88 -14.14 -4.61
C GLU A 286 16.54 -14.68 -4.12
N THR A 287 16.49 -15.98 -3.84
CA THR A 287 15.35 -16.63 -3.18
C THR A 287 15.81 -17.19 -1.84
N GLU A 288 15.23 -16.67 -0.77
CA GLU A 288 15.59 -17.01 0.60
C GLU A 288 14.33 -17.15 1.46
N SER A 289 14.38 -18.07 2.43
CA SER A 289 13.33 -18.24 3.44
C SER A 289 13.92 -17.98 4.82
N ALA A 290 13.13 -17.37 5.70
CA ALA A 290 13.50 -17.26 7.10
C ALA A 290 13.65 -18.65 7.75
N PRO A 291 14.49 -18.78 8.79
CA PRO A 291 14.58 -20.02 9.56
C PRO A 291 13.22 -20.47 10.09
N ASP A 292 12.92 -21.77 9.96
CA ASP A 292 11.62 -22.39 10.28
C ASP A 292 11.58 -23.05 11.68
N GLY A 293 12.48 -22.63 12.57
CA GLY A 293 12.71 -23.29 13.86
C GLY A 293 11.64 -23.06 14.94
N GLY A 294 10.60 -22.25 14.69
CA GLY A 294 9.49 -22.03 15.61
C GLY A 294 9.81 -21.25 16.90
N ASP A 295 11.08 -20.97 17.19
CA ASP A 295 11.53 -20.29 18.41
C ASP A 295 12.19 -18.93 18.15
N THR A 296 12.50 -18.62 16.89
CA THR A 296 13.24 -17.41 16.51
C THR A 296 12.32 -16.39 15.85
N PRO A 297 12.38 -15.10 16.25
CA PRO A 297 11.69 -14.03 15.53
C PRO A 297 12.09 -13.99 14.04
N LEU A 298 11.10 -13.77 13.18
CA LEU A 298 11.30 -13.54 11.76
C LEU A 298 12.10 -12.26 11.52
N PRO A 299 13.03 -12.26 10.55
CA PRO A 299 13.83 -11.09 10.23
C PRO A 299 13.01 -10.02 9.50
N GLY A 300 13.36 -8.74 9.71
CA GLY A 300 12.80 -7.61 8.95
C GLY A 300 13.44 -7.40 7.57
N GLU A 301 14.48 -8.17 7.26
CA GLU A 301 15.24 -8.13 6.01
C GLU A 301 15.73 -9.54 5.65
N LEU A 302 15.59 -9.94 4.38
CA LEU A 302 16.09 -11.20 3.82
C LEU A 302 16.65 -10.92 2.42
N ALA A 303 17.82 -11.46 2.08
CA ALA A 303 18.50 -11.20 0.81
C ALA A 303 18.45 -9.73 0.32
N GLY A 304 18.72 -8.77 1.22
CA GLY A 304 18.68 -7.32 0.92
C GLY A 304 17.27 -6.74 0.70
N THR A 305 16.22 -7.54 0.81
CA THR A 305 14.82 -7.14 0.61
C THR A 305 14.13 -6.83 1.93
N GLN A 306 13.40 -5.72 1.97
CA GLN A 306 12.53 -5.29 3.07
C GLN A 306 11.14 -4.96 2.54
N VAL A 307 10.10 -5.32 3.30
CA VAL A 307 8.72 -4.83 3.06
C VAL A 307 8.44 -3.74 4.07
N ILE A 308 8.12 -2.53 3.62
CA ILE A 308 7.89 -1.38 4.47
C ILE A 308 6.40 -1.05 4.53
N LEU A 309 5.81 -1.10 5.73
CA LEU A 309 4.41 -0.76 6.01
C LEU A 309 4.34 0.49 6.88
N ASN A 310 3.72 1.57 6.38
CA ASN A 310 3.65 2.86 7.07
C ASN A 310 5.03 3.33 7.57
N GLY A 311 6.10 3.01 6.84
CA GLY A 311 7.49 3.29 7.22
C GLY A 311 8.11 2.29 8.20
N ASN A 312 7.50 1.15 8.54
CA ASN A 312 8.10 0.14 9.40
C ASN A 312 8.41 -1.14 8.61
N PRO A 313 9.61 -1.73 8.72
CA PRO A 313 9.88 -3.04 8.15
C PRO A 313 8.95 -4.11 8.73
N LEU A 314 8.40 -4.95 7.86
CA LEU A 314 7.61 -6.12 8.24
C LEU A 314 8.50 -7.35 8.44
N PRO A 315 8.14 -8.24 9.37
CA PRO A 315 8.75 -9.56 9.47
C PRO A 315 8.50 -10.37 8.19
N LEU A 316 9.57 -10.97 7.66
CA LEU A 316 9.56 -11.69 6.39
C LEU A 316 9.64 -13.20 6.61
N LEU A 317 8.81 -13.93 5.87
CA LEU A 317 8.82 -15.39 5.83
C LEU A 317 9.71 -15.89 4.68
N SER A 318 9.63 -15.22 3.52
CA SER A 318 10.45 -15.54 2.36
C SER A 318 10.48 -14.40 1.35
N VAL A 319 11.53 -14.38 0.53
CA VAL A 319 11.73 -13.44 -0.58
C VAL A 319 12.14 -14.21 -1.83
N SER A 320 11.81 -13.66 -2.99
CA SER A 320 12.23 -14.14 -4.30
C SER A 320 12.11 -13.00 -5.33
N PRO A 321 12.67 -13.13 -6.53
CA PRO A 321 12.49 -12.11 -7.57
C PRO A 321 11.03 -11.83 -7.95
N ALA A 322 10.11 -12.77 -7.72
CA ALA A 322 8.71 -12.69 -8.14
C ALA A 322 7.70 -12.54 -6.98
N GLN A 323 8.09 -12.88 -5.76
CA GLN A 323 7.19 -12.95 -4.61
C GLN A 323 7.92 -12.67 -3.30
N VAL A 324 7.28 -11.90 -2.41
CA VAL A 324 7.70 -11.73 -1.02
C VAL A 324 6.56 -12.12 -0.09
N ARG A 325 6.84 -12.85 0.98
CA ARG A 325 5.87 -13.21 2.02
C ARG A 325 6.26 -12.56 3.33
N ALA A 326 5.30 -11.92 3.98
CA ALA A 326 5.49 -11.19 5.22
C ALA A 326 4.27 -11.34 6.14
N GLN A 327 4.38 -10.86 7.39
CA GLN A 327 3.23 -10.75 8.29
C GLN A 327 2.89 -9.28 8.55
N LEU A 328 1.61 -8.94 8.49
CA LEU A 328 1.12 -7.63 8.94
C LEU A 328 1.19 -7.53 10.48
N PRO A 329 1.47 -6.33 11.04
CA PRO A 329 1.35 -6.09 12.47
C PRO A 329 -0.06 -6.36 13.01
N TYR A 330 -0.16 -6.77 14.27
CA TYR A 330 -1.44 -6.88 14.98
C TYR A 330 -2.00 -5.50 15.38
N ASP A 331 -1.13 -4.51 15.62
CA ASP A 331 -1.54 -3.13 15.86
C ASP A 331 -1.28 -2.26 14.62
N LEU A 332 -2.38 -1.85 13.97
CA LEU A 332 -2.38 -0.93 12.84
C LEU A 332 -2.91 0.47 13.21
N GLY A 333 -3.00 0.78 14.52
CA GLY A 333 -3.47 2.08 15.02
C GLY A 333 -4.91 2.43 14.63
N GLY A 334 -5.77 1.42 14.42
CA GLY A 334 -7.15 1.61 13.97
C GLY A 334 -7.29 2.16 12.54
N ALA A 335 -6.24 2.10 11.72
CA ALA A 335 -6.28 2.57 10.35
C ALA A 335 -7.18 1.68 9.46
N SER A 336 -7.99 2.29 8.59
CA SER A 336 -8.80 1.57 7.59
C SER A 336 -8.02 1.27 6.31
N ALA A 337 -6.86 1.91 6.14
CA ALA A 337 -5.91 1.63 5.08
C ALA A 337 -4.49 2.01 5.50
N VAL A 338 -3.50 1.30 4.96
CA VAL A 338 -2.08 1.47 5.24
C VAL A 338 -1.29 1.51 3.93
N SER A 339 -0.12 2.15 3.95
CA SER A 339 0.78 2.26 2.79
C SER A 339 1.87 1.20 2.86
N LEU A 340 2.07 0.44 1.78
CA LEU A 340 3.07 -0.62 1.68
C LEU A 340 3.96 -0.43 0.44
N TYR A 341 5.27 -0.64 0.58
CA TYR A 341 6.19 -0.76 -0.56
C TYR A 341 7.32 -1.73 -0.25
N VAL A 342 8.02 -2.21 -1.27
CA VAL A 342 9.22 -3.05 -1.14
C VAL A 342 10.46 -2.22 -1.42
N ARG A 343 11.49 -2.37 -0.58
CA ARG A 343 12.84 -1.83 -0.78
C ARG A 343 13.78 -3.02 -1.00
N THR A 344 14.65 -2.92 -2.00
CA THR A 344 15.63 -3.97 -2.32
C THR A 344 17.00 -3.35 -2.49
N GLU A 345 17.96 -3.81 -1.70
CA GLU A 345 19.37 -3.56 -1.88
C GLU A 345 19.96 -4.71 -2.70
N HIS A 346 20.45 -4.39 -3.90
CA HIS A 346 20.98 -5.35 -4.86
C HIS A 346 22.42 -5.73 -4.53
N ASP A 347 22.88 -6.86 -5.08
CA ASP A 347 24.26 -7.36 -4.90
C ASP A 347 25.34 -6.35 -5.36
N ASP A 348 24.98 -5.44 -6.27
CA ASP A 348 25.86 -4.38 -6.76
C ASP A 348 25.87 -3.12 -5.87
N GLY A 349 25.14 -3.13 -4.75
CA GLY A 349 25.00 -2.04 -3.79
C GLY A 349 24.00 -0.96 -4.19
N THR A 350 23.31 -1.11 -5.34
CA THR A 350 22.23 -0.20 -5.70
C THR A 350 20.97 -0.51 -4.91
N VAL A 351 20.12 0.50 -4.70
CA VAL A 351 18.84 0.34 -4.01
C VAL A 351 17.70 0.70 -4.96
N THR A 352 16.74 -0.20 -5.08
CA THR A 352 15.47 0.05 -5.76
C THR A 352 14.30 0.01 -4.78
N THR A 353 13.22 0.68 -5.17
CA THR A 353 11.96 0.62 -4.43
C THR A 353 10.80 0.43 -5.38
N THR A 354 9.76 -0.25 -4.91
CA THR A 354 8.49 -0.29 -5.62
C THR A 354 7.70 1.00 -5.46
N ASN A 355 6.70 1.24 -6.31
CA ASN A 355 5.68 2.23 -5.96
C ASN A 355 4.95 1.76 -4.70
N ALA A 356 4.53 2.72 -3.87
CA ALA A 356 3.71 2.41 -2.73
C ALA A 356 2.29 2.04 -3.17
N THR A 357 1.73 1.02 -2.51
CA THR A 357 0.37 0.53 -2.71
C THR A 357 -0.44 0.71 -1.43
N ALA A 358 -1.72 1.01 -1.60
CA ALA A 358 -2.65 1.12 -0.47
C ALA A 358 -3.22 -0.26 -0.17
N VAL A 359 -3.00 -0.74 1.06
CA VAL A 359 -3.61 -1.96 1.58
C VAL A 359 -4.80 -1.57 2.44
N LYS A 360 -6.01 -1.98 2.05
CA LYS A 360 -7.21 -1.79 2.87
C LYS A 360 -7.15 -2.72 4.09
N VAL A 361 -7.74 -2.31 5.20
CA VAL A 361 -7.69 -3.05 6.45
C VAL A 361 -9.10 -3.25 7.01
N ASN A 362 -9.42 -4.48 7.39
CA ASN A 362 -10.60 -4.83 8.16
C ASN A 362 -10.18 -5.54 9.46
N ALA A 363 -11.07 -5.60 10.45
CA ALA A 363 -10.78 -6.33 11.70
C ALA A 363 -10.48 -7.82 11.47
N ALA A 364 -11.10 -8.41 10.44
CA ALA A 364 -10.97 -9.80 10.05
C ALA A 364 -11.24 -9.95 8.55
N THR A 365 -10.48 -10.81 7.88
CA THR A 365 -10.60 -11.21 6.47
C THR A 365 -10.17 -12.67 6.35
N PRO A 366 -11.04 -13.63 6.70
CA PRO A 366 -10.66 -15.02 6.86
C PRO A 366 -10.15 -15.61 5.54
N GLY A 367 -9.14 -16.47 5.62
CA GLY A 367 -8.61 -17.25 4.50
C GLY A 367 -8.21 -18.64 4.98
N LEU A 368 -8.53 -19.67 4.21
CA LEU A 368 -8.18 -21.06 4.49
C LEU A 368 -6.97 -21.48 3.65
N PHE A 369 -5.98 -22.08 4.31
CA PHE A 369 -4.86 -22.67 3.60
C PHE A 369 -5.32 -23.87 2.78
N ALA A 370 -4.86 -23.92 1.54
CA ALA A 370 -5.21 -24.94 0.58
C ALA A 370 -4.02 -25.23 -0.32
N PHE A 371 -4.01 -26.40 -0.93
CA PHE A 371 -3.01 -26.78 -1.92
C PHE A 371 -3.10 -25.88 -3.16
N ASN A 372 -2.07 -25.90 -4.02
CA ASN A 372 -2.10 -25.16 -5.28
C ASN A 372 -3.13 -25.78 -6.24
N GLY A 373 -3.80 -24.94 -7.03
CA GLY A 373 -4.78 -25.39 -8.02
C GLY A 373 -5.77 -24.30 -8.39
N THR A 374 -6.82 -24.69 -9.11
CA THR A 374 -7.97 -23.83 -9.41
C THR A 374 -8.91 -23.80 -8.21
N GLU A 375 -9.45 -22.61 -7.87
CA GLU A 375 -10.48 -22.52 -6.83
C GLU A 375 -11.80 -23.21 -7.27
N PRO A 376 -12.52 -23.90 -6.36
CA PRO A 376 -12.15 -24.15 -4.97
C PRO A 376 -10.99 -25.16 -4.86
N ARG A 377 -9.94 -24.80 -4.11
CA ARG A 377 -8.73 -25.63 -3.98
C ARG A 377 -8.90 -26.70 -2.90
N PRO A 378 -8.22 -27.86 -3.00
CA PRO A 378 -8.22 -28.85 -1.92
C PRO A 378 -7.66 -28.25 -0.63
N GLY A 379 -8.41 -28.34 0.47
CA GLY A 379 -8.03 -27.75 1.76
C GLY A 379 -6.85 -28.45 2.41
N MET A 380 -6.00 -27.71 3.12
CA MET A 380 -4.98 -28.28 4.01
C MET A 380 -5.61 -28.56 5.37
N ILE A 381 -6.21 -29.74 5.51
CA ILE A 381 -7.09 -30.09 6.63
C ILE A 381 -6.62 -31.41 7.25
N LEU A 382 -6.70 -31.50 8.57
CA LEU A 382 -6.34 -32.69 9.33
C LEU A 382 -7.57 -33.27 10.05
N HIS A 383 -7.57 -34.58 10.26
CA HIS A 383 -8.53 -35.20 11.17
C HIS A 383 -8.18 -34.80 12.62
N ALA A 384 -9.18 -34.42 13.42
CA ALA A 384 -8.96 -34.11 14.84
C ALA A 384 -9.20 -35.31 15.77
N ASP A 385 -9.99 -36.29 15.32
CA ASP A 385 -10.50 -37.34 16.19
C ASP A 385 -9.47 -38.46 16.43
N ALA A 386 -9.12 -38.67 17.71
CA ALA A 386 -8.24 -39.73 18.15
C ALA A 386 -8.89 -41.12 18.06
N GLU A 387 -10.22 -41.23 18.12
CA GLU A 387 -10.94 -42.51 18.10
C GLU A 387 -10.85 -43.19 16.73
N SER A 388 -10.76 -42.40 15.65
CA SER A 388 -10.52 -42.88 14.28
C SER A 388 -9.12 -43.45 14.05
N GLY A 389 -8.16 -43.17 14.96
CA GLY A 389 -6.74 -43.45 14.75
C GLY A 389 -6.05 -42.55 13.71
N LEU A 390 -6.75 -41.56 13.16
CA LEU A 390 -6.26 -40.64 12.14
C LEU A 390 -5.92 -39.24 12.68
N ALA A 391 -6.00 -39.00 13.99
CA ALA A 391 -5.70 -37.68 14.57
C ALA A 391 -4.36 -37.11 14.08
N GLY A 392 -4.40 -35.91 13.50
CA GLY A 392 -3.26 -35.21 12.91
C GLY A 392 -2.87 -35.67 11.50
N ALA A 393 -3.50 -36.72 10.95
CA ALA A 393 -3.31 -37.14 9.57
C ALA A 393 -4.07 -36.21 8.60
N PRO A 394 -3.55 -36.00 7.38
CA PRO A 394 -4.23 -35.18 6.38
C PRO A 394 -5.50 -35.85 5.85
N VAL A 395 -6.57 -35.07 5.71
CA VAL A 395 -7.79 -35.48 5.03
C VAL A 395 -7.51 -35.58 3.53
N THR A 396 -7.68 -36.78 2.97
CA THR A 396 -7.35 -37.11 1.58
C THR A 396 -8.37 -38.08 1.00
N SER A 397 -8.32 -38.37 -0.31
CA SER A 397 -9.21 -39.40 -0.88
C SER A 397 -8.93 -40.80 -0.33
N GLU A 398 -7.74 -41.04 0.22
CA GLU A 398 -7.35 -42.30 0.87
C GLU A 398 -7.80 -42.34 2.34
N ASN A 399 -7.77 -41.20 3.02
CA ASN A 399 -8.30 -41.00 4.37
C ASN A 399 -9.38 -39.91 4.34
N PRO A 400 -10.58 -40.21 3.82
CA PRO A 400 -11.64 -39.21 3.69
C PRO A 400 -12.30 -38.92 5.03
N ALA A 401 -12.81 -37.70 5.18
CA ALA A 401 -13.48 -37.26 6.40
C ALA A 401 -14.80 -38.01 6.63
N ALA A 402 -15.09 -38.39 7.87
CA ALA A 402 -16.34 -39.04 8.26
C ALA A 402 -17.42 -38.04 8.70
N ALA A 403 -18.69 -38.44 8.55
CA ALA A 403 -19.81 -37.68 9.09
C ALA A 403 -19.69 -37.52 10.61
N GLY A 404 -20.03 -36.36 11.16
CA GLY A 404 -19.96 -36.07 12.59
C GLY A 404 -18.55 -35.84 13.14
N GLU A 405 -17.49 -36.08 12.36
CA GLU A 405 -16.11 -35.95 12.85
C GLU A 405 -15.69 -34.49 13.04
N VAL A 406 -14.70 -34.28 13.91
CA VAL A 406 -14.06 -32.97 14.08
C VAL A 406 -12.85 -32.87 13.15
N LEU A 407 -12.75 -31.74 12.46
CA LEU A 407 -11.66 -31.41 11.57
C LEU A 407 -10.83 -30.25 12.13
N VAL A 408 -9.52 -30.26 11.83
CA VAL A 408 -8.60 -29.17 12.10
C VAL A 408 -8.26 -28.46 10.80
N LEU A 409 -8.49 -27.15 10.75
CA LEU A 409 -8.23 -26.29 9.61
C LEU A 409 -7.20 -25.24 9.98
N TRP A 410 -6.35 -24.90 9.01
CA TRP A 410 -5.38 -23.82 9.15
C TRP A 410 -5.86 -22.59 8.39
N ALA A 411 -5.85 -21.45 9.07
CA ALA A 411 -6.35 -20.19 8.53
C ALA A 411 -5.36 -19.03 8.73
N ALA A 412 -5.54 -17.99 7.93
CA ALA A 412 -4.93 -16.68 8.14
C ALA A 412 -6.01 -15.59 8.08
N GLY A 413 -5.74 -14.43 8.67
CA GLY A 413 -6.62 -13.27 8.56
C GLY A 413 -7.82 -13.26 9.52
N LEU A 414 -7.74 -13.99 10.63
CA LEU A 414 -8.79 -13.98 11.67
C LEU A 414 -8.71 -12.78 12.64
N GLY A 415 -7.67 -11.95 12.51
CA GLY A 415 -7.50 -10.71 13.25
C GLY A 415 -6.98 -10.89 14.68
N GLY A 416 -7.35 -9.97 15.57
CA GLY A 416 -6.92 -9.99 16.96
C GLY A 416 -7.39 -11.23 17.74
N VAL A 417 -6.66 -11.54 18.81
CA VAL A 417 -6.97 -12.63 19.74
C VAL A 417 -7.15 -12.10 21.16
N ASP A 418 -7.91 -12.81 21.98
CA ASP A 418 -7.99 -12.61 23.43
C ASP A 418 -6.87 -13.43 24.11
N ALA A 419 -5.70 -12.81 24.26
CA ALA A 419 -4.54 -13.42 24.91
C ALA A 419 -4.44 -13.07 26.41
N GLY A 420 -5.46 -12.43 26.98
CA GLY A 420 -5.37 -11.82 28.31
C GLY A 420 -4.34 -10.67 28.38
N ASP A 421 -4.01 -10.23 29.60
CA ASP A 421 -3.24 -8.99 29.84
C ASP A 421 -1.72 -9.08 29.61
N VAL A 422 -1.14 -10.27 29.41
CA VAL A 422 0.33 -10.48 29.46
C VAL A 422 0.99 -10.96 28.17
N ASP A 423 0.26 -11.56 27.24
CA ASP A 423 0.83 -12.25 26.06
C ASP A 423 0.20 -11.76 24.74
N SER A 424 0.07 -10.45 24.51
CA SER A 424 -0.41 -9.97 23.20
C SER A 424 0.54 -10.41 22.06
N PRO A 425 0.04 -10.95 20.93
CA PRO A 425 0.90 -11.45 19.87
C PRO A 425 1.68 -10.32 19.21
N VAL A 426 2.97 -10.58 18.93
CA VAL A 426 3.87 -9.66 18.25
C VAL A 426 4.17 -10.22 16.87
N ALA A 427 4.03 -9.40 15.83
CA ALA A 427 4.27 -9.86 14.46
C ALA A 427 5.72 -10.34 14.29
N GLY A 428 5.89 -11.48 13.62
CA GLY A 428 7.15 -12.14 13.40
C GLY A 428 7.68 -12.93 14.58
N VAL A 429 7.13 -12.79 15.78
CA VAL A 429 7.56 -13.54 16.96
C VAL A 429 6.63 -14.75 17.13
N PRO A 430 7.16 -15.98 17.22
CA PRO A 430 6.36 -17.15 17.58
C PRO A 430 5.57 -16.90 18.86
N TYR A 431 4.27 -17.17 18.83
CA TYR A 431 3.38 -16.84 19.93
C TYR A 431 3.74 -17.63 21.21
N GLY A 432 4.23 -16.94 22.24
CA GLY A 432 4.74 -17.58 23.46
C GLY A 432 3.68 -17.97 24.50
N GLY A 433 2.45 -17.45 24.39
CA GLY A 433 1.36 -17.72 25.32
C GLY A 433 0.72 -19.10 25.11
N ALA A 434 -0.26 -19.44 25.94
CA ALA A 434 -1.16 -20.56 25.66
C ALA A 434 -2.11 -20.20 24.51
N ASP A 435 -2.61 -21.20 23.78
CA ASP A 435 -3.53 -21.03 22.64
C ASP A 435 -4.60 -19.97 22.93
N ALA A 436 -4.56 -18.86 22.21
CA ALA A 436 -5.42 -17.71 22.43
C ALA A 436 -6.66 -17.76 21.53
N LEU A 437 -7.85 -17.52 22.08
CA LEU A 437 -9.08 -17.49 21.30
C LEU A 437 -9.10 -16.30 20.36
N VAL A 438 -9.61 -16.49 19.14
CA VAL A 438 -9.88 -15.37 18.23
C VAL A 438 -10.91 -14.43 18.86
N ALA A 439 -10.64 -13.12 18.83
CA ALA A 439 -11.43 -12.12 19.56
C ALA A 439 -12.88 -12.02 19.06
N ASN A 440 -13.09 -12.21 17.76
CA ASN A 440 -14.42 -12.22 17.14
C ASN A 440 -14.81 -13.65 16.70
N GLY A 441 -16.07 -14.02 16.91
CA GLY A 441 -16.55 -15.37 16.62
C GLY A 441 -16.39 -15.79 15.16
N VAL A 442 -15.92 -17.02 14.94
CA VAL A 442 -15.77 -17.63 13.62
C VAL A 442 -16.96 -18.52 13.34
N GLY A 443 -17.62 -18.31 12.19
CA GLY A 443 -18.59 -19.22 11.62
C GLY A 443 -17.95 -20.14 10.58
N ALA A 444 -18.65 -21.22 10.23
CA ALA A 444 -18.25 -22.09 9.14
C ALA A 444 -19.47 -22.61 8.38
N THR A 445 -19.25 -22.97 7.12
CA THR A 445 -20.25 -23.61 6.27
C THR A 445 -19.68 -24.84 5.58
N VAL A 446 -20.52 -25.86 5.44
CA VAL A 446 -20.28 -27.05 4.62
C VAL A 446 -21.38 -27.12 3.57
N ASN A 447 -21.03 -27.12 2.29
CA ASN A 447 -21.99 -27.04 1.18
C ASN A 447 -22.98 -25.86 1.34
N GLY A 448 -22.49 -24.74 1.86
CA GLY A 448 -23.27 -23.54 2.15
C GLY A 448 -24.19 -23.63 3.38
N ARG A 449 -24.25 -24.77 4.08
CA ARG A 449 -25.02 -24.94 5.32
C ARG A 449 -24.14 -24.60 6.54
N PRO A 450 -24.62 -23.80 7.50
CA PRO A 450 -23.86 -23.51 8.72
C PRO A 450 -23.51 -24.78 9.50
N VAL A 451 -22.29 -24.84 10.03
CA VAL A 451 -21.81 -25.93 10.90
C VAL A 451 -21.24 -25.38 12.20
N GLN A 452 -21.10 -26.25 13.20
CA GLN A 452 -20.58 -25.83 14.50
C GLN A 452 -19.06 -25.66 14.44
N VAL A 453 -18.59 -24.44 14.75
CA VAL A 453 -17.18 -24.18 15.08
C VAL A 453 -17.00 -24.43 16.58
N LEU A 454 -16.10 -25.35 16.92
CA LEU A 454 -15.81 -25.73 18.30
C LEU A 454 -14.77 -24.81 18.92
N SER A 455 -13.74 -24.43 18.15
CA SER A 455 -12.72 -23.48 18.59
C SER A 455 -12.10 -22.78 17.38
N ALA A 456 -11.66 -21.54 17.58
CA ALA A 456 -10.73 -20.85 16.70
C ALA A 456 -9.66 -20.17 17.57
N THR A 457 -8.40 -20.56 17.39
CA THR A 457 -7.29 -20.09 18.23
C THR A 457 -6.07 -19.67 17.40
N LEU A 458 -5.24 -18.80 17.97
CA LEU A 458 -3.84 -18.63 17.59
C LEU A 458 -3.01 -19.59 18.45
N PRO A 459 -2.46 -20.67 17.90
CA PRO A 459 -1.75 -21.68 18.67
C PRO A 459 -0.39 -21.18 19.19
N HIS A 460 0.07 -21.75 20.31
CA HIS A 460 1.45 -21.56 20.79
C HIS A 460 2.47 -21.86 19.68
N GLY A 461 3.51 -21.04 19.57
CA GLY A 461 4.60 -21.15 18.60
C GLY A 461 4.21 -20.74 17.17
N SER A 462 2.95 -20.40 16.91
CA SER A 462 2.51 -19.98 15.58
C SER A 462 2.85 -18.51 15.28
N VAL A 463 2.95 -18.18 13.99
CA VAL A 463 3.13 -16.81 13.48
C VAL A 463 2.05 -16.55 12.44
N GLY A 464 0.98 -15.86 12.83
CA GLY A 464 -0.10 -15.43 11.91
C GLY A 464 -0.93 -16.57 11.31
N ILE A 465 -0.81 -17.79 11.84
CA ILE A 465 -1.55 -18.98 11.43
C ILE A 465 -2.47 -19.39 12.58
N TYR A 466 -3.76 -19.54 12.28
CA TYR A 466 -4.80 -19.88 13.24
C TYR A 466 -5.25 -21.32 13.04
N GLU A 467 -5.59 -21.99 14.13
CA GLU A 467 -6.24 -23.30 14.13
C GLU A 467 -7.75 -23.11 14.30
N VAL A 468 -8.55 -23.69 13.39
CA VAL A 468 -10.01 -23.73 13.52
C VAL A 468 -10.46 -25.18 13.61
N ARG A 469 -11.18 -25.52 14.67
CA ARG A 469 -11.82 -26.82 14.83
C ARG A 469 -13.31 -26.70 14.57
N LEU A 470 -13.82 -27.52 13.66
CA LEU A 470 -15.25 -27.59 13.37
C LEU A 470 -15.73 -29.02 13.31
N GLN A 471 -17.01 -29.21 13.59
CA GLN A 471 -17.67 -30.51 13.49
C GLN A 471 -18.43 -30.61 12.17
N LEU A 472 -18.16 -31.68 11.41
CA LEU A 472 -18.95 -32.00 10.23
C LEU A 472 -20.38 -32.43 10.64
N PRO A 473 -21.41 -32.09 9.85
CA PRO A 473 -22.75 -32.62 10.06
C PRO A 473 -22.80 -34.15 9.96
N ASP A 474 -23.74 -34.75 10.68
CA ASP A 474 -23.97 -36.20 10.66
C ASP A 474 -24.53 -36.71 9.31
N ASP A 475 -25.05 -35.81 8.47
CA ASP A 475 -25.62 -36.12 7.15
C ASP A 475 -24.65 -35.85 5.98
N VAL A 476 -23.37 -35.58 6.27
CA VAL A 476 -22.33 -35.45 5.24
C VAL A 476 -21.97 -36.83 4.71
N GLY A 477 -22.51 -37.20 3.54
CA GLY A 477 -22.18 -38.50 2.91
C GLY A 477 -22.84 -38.80 1.57
N GLY A 478 -23.70 -37.91 1.07
CA GLY A 478 -24.33 -38.03 -0.25
C GLY A 478 -23.37 -37.75 -1.41
N ASP A 479 -22.35 -36.94 -1.19
CA ASP A 479 -21.33 -36.55 -2.18
C ASP A 479 -19.97 -37.19 -1.86
N ALA A 480 -19.07 -37.29 -2.84
CA ALA A 480 -17.69 -37.77 -2.60
C ALA A 480 -16.76 -36.68 -2.04
N GLU A 481 -17.17 -35.43 -2.20
CA GLU A 481 -16.40 -34.24 -1.85
C GLU A 481 -17.39 -33.17 -1.42
N ILE A 482 -17.02 -32.38 -0.41
CA ILE A 482 -17.80 -31.25 0.06
C ILE A 482 -16.99 -29.96 -0.05
N SER A 483 -17.72 -28.85 -0.12
CA SER A 483 -17.16 -27.51 -0.06
C SER A 483 -17.20 -26.97 1.36
N LEU A 484 -16.15 -26.29 1.78
CA LEU A 484 -16.01 -25.73 3.12
C LEU A 484 -15.50 -24.29 3.04
N ALA A 485 -16.13 -23.39 3.80
CA ALA A 485 -15.64 -22.03 4.01
C ALA A 485 -15.84 -21.62 5.46
N ILE A 486 -14.97 -20.75 5.97
CA ILE A 486 -15.16 -20.08 7.26
C ILE A 486 -15.62 -18.64 7.04
N SER A 487 -16.23 -18.03 8.05
CA SER A 487 -16.69 -16.66 8.00
C SER A 487 -16.46 -15.92 9.31
N GLN A 488 -16.28 -14.61 9.20
CA GLN A 488 -16.12 -13.71 10.34
C GLN A 488 -16.59 -12.32 9.93
N GLU A 489 -17.35 -11.62 10.77
CA GLU A 489 -17.87 -10.28 10.49
C GLU A 489 -18.61 -10.15 9.13
N GLY A 490 -19.31 -11.21 8.71
CA GLY A 490 -20.03 -11.25 7.44
C GLY A 490 -19.15 -11.45 6.19
N LEU A 491 -17.82 -11.61 6.35
CA LEU A 491 -16.89 -11.93 5.28
C LEU A 491 -16.62 -13.43 5.22
N LEU A 492 -16.63 -13.99 4.01
CA LEU A 492 -16.31 -15.40 3.74
C LEU A 492 -14.84 -15.56 3.36
N SER A 493 -14.26 -16.69 3.73
CA SER A 493 -12.98 -17.13 3.19
C SER A 493 -13.10 -17.58 1.73
N ASN A 494 -11.96 -17.92 1.11
CA ASN A 494 -11.98 -18.84 -0.02
C ASN A 494 -12.69 -20.14 0.39
N THR A 495 -13.35 -20.75 -0.58
CA THR A 495 -13.97 -22.07 -0.43
C THR A 495 -12.93 -23.12 -0.76
N VAL A 496 -12.72 -24.08 0.14
CA VAL A 496 -11.88 -25.24 -0.08
C VAL A 496 -12.72 -26.48 -0.28
N THR A 497 -12.15 -27.51 -0.90
CA THR A 497 -12.79 -28.82 -1.02
C THR A 497 -12.15 -29.87 -0.14
N ILE A 498 -12.96 -30.80 0.37
CA ILE A 498 -12.49 -31.97 1.14
C ILE A 498 -13.23 -33.25 0.74
N PRO A 499 -12.52 -34.38 0.61
CA PRO A 499 -13.13 -35.67 0.38
C PRO A 499 -13.83 -36.19 1.63
N VAL A 500 -14.99 -36.82 1.46
CA VAL A 500 -15.80 -37.37 2.55
C VAL A 500 -16.17 -38.83 2.29
N GLN A 501 -16.35 -39.60 3.36
CA GLN A 501 -16.78 -40.99 3.28
C GLN A 501 -18.17 -41.07 2.65
N ARG A 502 -18.31 -41.84 1.58
CA ARG A 502 -19.63 -42.11 0.99
C ARG A 502 -20.43 -43.00 1.92
N ILE A 503 -21.60 -42.53 2.31
CA ILE A 503 -22.59 -43.38 2.98
C ILE A 503 -23.35 -44.11 1.87
N VAL A 504 -22.95 -45.35 1.57
CA VAL A 504 -23.72 -46.21 0.66
C VAL A 504 -24.94 -46.71 1.43
N HIS A 505 -26.11 -46.18 1.10
CA HIS A 505 -27.40 -46.69 1.61
C HIS A 505 -27.77 -48.05 1.01
#